data_AF-A0A4Q9L988-F1
#
_entry.id   AF-A0A4Q9L988-F1
#
_cell.length_a   1.000
_cell.length_b   1.000
_cell.length_c   1.000
_cell.angle_alpha   90.00
_cell.angle_beta   90.00
_cell.angle_gamma   90.00
#
_symmetry.space_group_name_H-M   'P 1'
#
loop_
_entity.id
_entity.type
_entity.pdbx_description
1 polymer ?
#
loop_
_entity_poly.entity_id
_entity_poly.type
_entity_poly.pdbx_seq_one_letter_code
_entity_poly.pdbx_strand_id
1 'polypeptide(L)'
;MDYQRTFNSEDDKYFPFGKNGDVINYKDNFEYKELCKIYYFLKTTNMNSTSLLGITSKLCEINMIYYEFWYVKRKIVTKMFEEYRKIGSENRNNYLTEYERISLWKKKKKIFFLFELTRDLRLDYTDAEMNWIQKCVQIHHKNYQIWNHLDWFSIYRCITPSNLSFVNNVFKEEPKNIHAWTFITKYCRKSKSYTFGLDLTEKMIVLDQENNSAWNCRFYIIKELNSLKYDVLETEISFLKSINFSCNIAAINYLFGLTHFLDIDAFIFNTFKPIYSLYFKKKFFNFIFKERKSDFPDSLKILLQECISMCQEEAKRYQKEFLEAEIEVFSKNTKIPN
;
A
#
# COMPACT_ATOMS: atom_id res chain seq x y z
N MET A 1 12.44 31.30 -0.27
CA MET A 1 11.60 31.28 -1.49
C MET A 1 10.21 31.69 -1.08
N ASP A 2 9.94 32.99 -1.19
CA ASP A 2 8.65 33.59 -0.87
C ASP A 2 7.58 33.11 -1.84
N TYR A 3 6.60 32.38 -1.33
CA TYR A 3 5.37 32.05 -2.05
C TYR A 3 4.30 33.07 -1.70
N GLN A 4 4.44 34.29 -2.20
CA GLN A 4 3.29 35.18 -2.40
C GLN A 4 2.67 34.86 -3.76
N ARG A 5 1.78 33.86 -3.81
CA ARG A 5 0.83 33.75 -4.93
C ARG A 5 -0.44 34.50 -4.52
N THR A 6 -0.64 35.64 -5.16
CA THR A 6 -1.91 36.36 -5.19
C THR A 6 -2.98 35.47 -5.84
N PHE A 7 -4.20 35.58 -5.32
CA PHE A 7 -5.36 34.79 -5.72
C PHE A 7 -5.88 35.31 -7.06
N ASN A 8 -5.31 34.85 -8.18
CA ASN A 8 -5.90 35.06 -9.50
C ASN A 8 -6.93 33.95 -9.74
N SER A 9 -8.21 34.32 -9.79
CA SER A 9 -9.37 33.44 -9.99
C SER A 9 -9.37 32.68 -11.32
N GLU A 10 -8.44 32.98 -12.23
CA GLU A 10 -8.39 32.47 -13.60
C GLU A 10 -7.43 31.28 -13.78
N ASP A 11 -6.46 31.07 -12.89
CA ASP A 11 -5.36 30.12 -13.13
C ASP A 11 -5.58 28.70 -12.56
N ASP A 12 -6.62 28.47 -11.76
CA ASP A 12 -6.95 27.12 -11.26
C ASP A 12 -7.69 26.30 -12.34
N LYS A 13 -6.94 25.77 -13.31
CA LYS A 13 -7.38 24.77 -14.30
C LYS A 13 -7.27 23.32 -13.79
N TYR A 14 -7.51 23.08 -12.49
CA TYR A 14 -7.65 21.73 -11.96
C TYR A 14 -9.14 21.41 -11.76
N PHE A 15 -9.79 20.94 -12.83
CA PHE A 15 -11.17 20.48 -12.79
C PHE A 15 -11.23 19.11 -12.10
N PRO A 16 -11.84 18.97 -10.91
CA PRO A 16 -11.94 17.69 -10.21
C PRO A 16 -13.23 17.00 -10.63
N PHE A 17 -13.08 15.82 -11.20
CA PHE A 17 -14.19 14.93 -11.51
C PHE A 17 -14.83 14.41 -10.22
N GLY A 18 -16.14 14.59 -10.06
CA GLY A 18 -16.96 14.00 -9.02
C GLY A 18 -17.10 12.48 -9.18
N LYS A 19 -17.85 11.82 -8.29
CA LYS A 19 -18.07 10.35 -8.29
C LYS A 19 -18.41 9.76 -9.67
N ASN A 20 -19.03 10.55 -10.56
CA ASN A 20 -19.49 10.14 -11.89
C ASN A 20 -18.75 10.79 -13.07
N GLY A 21 -17.63 11.50 -12.85
CA GLY A 21 -16.98 12.24 -13.94
C GLY A 21 -17.57 13.65 -14.18
N ASP A 22 -18.42 14.14 -13.28
CA ASP A 22 -18.94 15.51 -13.38
C ASP A 22 -17.87 16.52 -12.95
N VAL A 23 -17.70 17.60 -13.71
CA VAL A 23 -16.87 18.73 -13.30
C VAL A 23 -17.53 19.38 -12.09
N ILE A 24 -16.97 19.20 -10.90
CA ILE A 24 -17.51 19.90 -9.74
C ILE A 24 -17.02 21.36 -9.81
N ASN A 25 -17.94 22.26 -10.11
CA ASN A 25 -17.68 23.69 -10.16
C ASN A 25 -17.75 24.29 -8.74
N TYR A 26 -16.66 24.14 -7.97
CA TYR A 26 -16.53 24.74 -6.64
C TYR A 26 -16.48 26.28 -6.69
N LYS A 27 -16.17 26.87 -7.85
CA LYS A 27 -16.07 28.33 -8.00
C LYS A 27 -17.40 29.04 -7.84
N ASP A 28 -18.54 28.33 -7.88
CA ASP A 28 -19.86 28.93 -7.62
C ASP A 28 -20.46 28.51 -6.28
N ASN A 29 -19.78 27.64 -5.53
CA ASN A 29 -20.22 27.24 -4.20
C ASN A 29 -19.98 28.38 -3.19
N PHE A 30 -21.08 28.96 -2.70
CA PHE A 30 -21.05 30.05 -1.71
C PHE A 30 -20.32 29.64 -0.43
N GLU A 31 -20.60 28.46 0.11
CA GLU A 31 -19.95 27.94 1.32
C GLU A 31 -18.43 27.80 1.09
N TYR A 32 -18.00 27.29 -0.07
CA TYR A 32 -16.58 27.17 -0.41
C TYR A 32 -15.88 28.54 -0.45
N LYS A 33 -16.51 29.56 -1.05
CA LYS A 33 -15.97 30.92 -1.10
C LYS A 33 -15.78 31.51 0.29
N GLU A 34 -16.80 31.40 1.14
CA GLU A 34 -16.74 31.92 2.50
C GLU A 34 -15.70 31.17 3.34
N LEU A 35 -15.64 29.85 3.26
CA LEU A 35 -14.62 29.05 3.95
C LEU A 35 -13.19 29.39 3.48
N CYS A 36 -12.98 29.65 2.18
CA CYS A 36 -11.69 30.10 1.67
C CYS A 36 -11.27 31.45 2.27
N LYS A 37 -12.20 32.43 2.35
CA LYS A 37 -11.93 33.73 2.97
C LYS A 37 -11.50 33.56 4.43
N ILE A 38 -12.25 32.77 5.20
CA ILE A 38 -11.95 32.51 6.60
C ILE A 38 -10.61 31.75 6.74
N TYR A 39 -10.34 30.77 5.88
CA TYR A 39 -9.06 30.04 5.85
C TYR A 39 -7.87 30.98 5.66
N TYR A 40 -7.89 31.88 4.67
CA TYR A 40 -6.79 32.80 4.46
C TYR A 40 -6.63 33.81 5.60
N PHE A 41 -7.75 34.29 6.17
CA PHE A 41 -7.71 35.16 7.35
C PHE A 41 -7.09 34.47 8.58
N LEU A 42 -7.46 33.21 8.85
CA LEU A 42 -6.89 32.46 9.96
C LEU A 42 -5.43 32.05 9.72
N LYS A 43 -5.07 31.77 8.46
CA LYS A 43 -3.70 31.45 8.06
C LYS A 43 -2.74 32.64 8.27
N THR A 44 -3.19 33.88 8.02
CA THR A 44 -2.36 35.08 8.22
C THR A 44 -2.28 35.52 9.68
N THR A 45 -3.31 35.27 10.48
CA THR A 45 -3.37 35.67 11.89
C THR A 45 -2.70 34.68 12.86
N ASN A 46 -2.22 33.52 12.38
CA ASN A 46 -1.56 32.47 13.18
C ASN A 46 -2.39 32.01 14.40
N MET A 47 -3.73 32.14 14.34
CA MET A 47 -4.65 31.90 15.46
C MET A 47 -5.27 30.49 15.48
N ASN A 48 -5.57 30.05 16.71
CA ASN A 48 -6.21 28.81 17.18
C ASN A 48 -6.27 27.61 16.21
N SER A 49 -5.36 26.65 16.44
CA SER A 49 -5.23 25.36 15.74
C SER A 49 -6.56 24.63 15.54
N THR A 50 -7.50 24.74 16.48
CA THR A 50 -8.77 23.99 16.47
C THR A 50 -9.76 24.51 15.42
N SER A 51 -9.93 25.84 15.32
CA SER A 51 -10.86 26.45 14.34
C SER A 51 -10.35 26.27 12.92
N LEU A 52 -9.04 26.44 12.71
CA LEU A 52 -8.40 26.24 11.41
C LEU A 52 -8.47 24.77 10.98
N LEU A 53 -8.41 23.81 11.92
CA LEU A 53 -8.61 22.40 11.64
C LEU A 53 -10.03 22.10 11.14
N GLY A 54 -11.05 22.68 11.79
CA GLY A 54 -12.44 22.51 11.36
C GLY A 54 -12.66 23.03 9.93
N ILE A 55 -12.17 24.23 9.64
CA ILE A 55 -12.29 24.85 8.31
C ILE A 55 -11.51 24.06 7.27
N THR A 56 -10.26 23.66 7.55
CA THR A 56 -9.48 22.86 6.60
C THR A 56 -10.08 21.49 6.36
N SER A 57 -10.72 20.87 7.36
CA SER A 57 -11.46 19.60 7.18
C SER A 57 -12.65 19.78 6.24
N LYS A 58 -13.43 20.86 6.42
CA LYS A 58 -14.57 21.15 5.53
C LYS A 58 -14.13 21.52 4.12
N LEU A 59 -13.04 22.29 3.98
CA LEU A 59 -12.44 22.60 2.68
C LEU A 59 -11.88 21.36 1.99
N CYS A 60 -11.29 20.41 2.73
CA CYS A 60 -10.91 19.12 2.18
C CYS A 60 -12.14 18.33 1.73
N GLU A 61 -13.25 18.33 2.48
CA GLU A 61 -14.49 17.66 2.07
C GLU A 61 -15.09 18.25 0.79
N ILE A 62 -15.07 19.58 0.66
CA ILE A 62 -15.58 20.25 -0.52
C ILE A 62 -14.60 20.04 -1.69
N ASN A 63 -13.35 20.48 -1.58
CA ASN A 63 -12.35 20.35 -2.65
C ASN A 63 -11.24 19.36 -2.29
N MET A 64 -11.55 18.07 -2.39
CA MET A 64 -10.65 16.98 -1.97
C MET A 64 -9.33 16.91 -2.74
N ILE A 65 -9.24 17.47 -3.95
CA ILE A 65 -8.00 17.40 -4.73
C ILE A 65 -7.00 18.51 -4.36
N TYR A 66 -7.46 19.60 -3.73
CA TYR A 66 -6.62 20.75 -3.46
C TYR A 66 -5.65 20.46 -2.31
N TYR A 67 -4.42 20.11 -2.69
CA TYR A 67 -3.43 19.56 -1.78
C TYR A 67 -3.00 20.52 -0.65
N GLU A 68 -3.16 21.84 -0.84
CA GLU A 68 -2.74 22.82 0.16
C GLU A 68 -3.59 22.70 1.45
N PHE A 69 -4.89 22.45 1.33
CA PHE A 69 -5.76 22.25 2.50
C PHE A 69 -5.31 21.04 3.31
N TRP A 70 -4.97 19.94 2.64
CA TRP A 70 -4.40 18.75 3.26
C TRP A 70 -3.06 19.02 3.93
N TYR A 71 -2.20 19.80 3.29
CA TYR A 71 -0.89 20.17 3.84
C TYR A 71 -1.03 21.01 5.11
N VAL A 72 -1.90 22.02 5.10
CA VAL A 72 -2.16 22.85 6.28
C VAL A 72 -2.83 22.05 7.38
N LYS A 73 -3.82 21.21 7.05
CA LYS A 73 -4.43 20.27 7.99
C LYS A 73 -3.36 19.42 8.68
N ARG A 74 -2.46 18.77 7.93
CA ARG A 74 -1.37 17.98 8.51
C ARG A 74 -0.44 18.79 9.42
N LYS A 75 -0.08 20.01 9.03
CA LYS A 75 0.75 20.90 9.88
C LYS A 75 0.08 21.17 11.23
N ILE A 76 -1.21 21.46 11.22
CA ILE A 76 -1.99 21.71 12.44
C ILE A 76 -2.05 20.46 13.30
N VAL A 77 -2.41 19.33 12.69
CA VAL A 77 -2.50 18.01 13.36
C VAL A 77 -1.15 17.65 14.00
N THR A 78 -0.03 17.82 13.28
CA THR A 78 1.33 17.61 13.81
C THR A 78 1.63 18.52 15.00
N LYS A 79 1.35 19.83 14.86
CA LYS A 79 1.59 20.80 15.93
C LYS A 79 0.80 20.44 17.19
N MET A 80 -0.47 20.07 17.04
CA MET A 80 -1.30 19.60 18.14
C MET A 80 -0.69 18.35 18.78
N PHE A 81 -0.24 17.36 18.00
CA PHE A 81 0.44 16.18 18.55
C PHE A 81 1.72 16.51 19.31
N GLU A 82 2.52 17.47 18.84
CA GLU A 82 3.73 17.92 19.51
C GLU A 82 3.42 18.65 20.81
N GLU A 83 2.42 19.53 20.82
CA GLU A 83 1.93 20.21 22.02
C GLU A 83 1.44 19.20 23.07
N TYR A 84 0.63 18.20 22.66
CA TYR A 84 0.20 17.14 23.55
C TYR A 84 1.35 16.29 24.09
N ARG A 85 2.36 15.97 23.26
CA ARG A 85 3.57 15.28 23.73
C ARG A 85 4.34 16.11 24.75
N LYS A 86 4.47 17.42 24.51
CA LYS A 86 5.16 18.35 25.42
C LYS A 86 4.43 18.42 26.75
N ILE A 87 3.11 18.65 26.75
CA ILE A 87 2.29 18.62 27.97
C ILE A 87 2.47 17.30 28.72
N GLY A 88 2.43 16.17 28.02
CA GLY A 88 2.69 14.86 28.63
C GLY A 88 4.10 14.74 29.24
N SER A 89 5.12 15.31 28.59
CA SER A 89 6.51 15.28 29.07
C SER A 89 6.80 16.26 30.20
N GLU A 90 6.25 17.47 30.15
CA GLU A 90 6.36 18.50 31.19
C GLU A 90 5.60 18.08 32.43
N ASN A 91 4.40 17.54 32.27
CA ASN A 91 3.71 16.85 33.35
C ASN A 91 4.56 15.68 33.84
N ARG A 92 5.15 14.83 32.99
CA ARG A 92 6.04 13.79 33.51
C ARG A 92 7.22 14.35 34.32
N ASN A 93 7.86 15.42 33.86
CA ASN A 93 9.06 16.00 34.49
C ASN A 93 8.75 16.75 35.78
N ASN A 94 7.77 17.66 35.78
CA ASN A 94 7.30 18.36 36.99
C ASN A 94 6.83 17.36 38.06
N TYR A 95 6.22 16.26 37.62
CA TYR A 95 5.83 15.20 38.54
C TYR A 95 7.02 14.39 39.02
N LEU A 96 8.07 14.12 38.23
CA LEU A 96 9.31 13.49 38.69
C LEU A 96 10.01 14.32 39.78
N THR A 97 10.02 15.64 39.66
CA THR A 97 10.54 16.54 40.71
C THR A 97 9.69 16.51 41.99
N GLU A 98 8.38 16.34 41.88
CA GLU A 98 7.50 16.17 43.05
C GLU A 98 7.43 14.70 43.57
N TYR A 99 7.82 13.73 42.73
CA TYR A 99 7.86 12.27 42.95
C TYR A 99 8.86 11.86 44.03
N GLU A 100 9.90 12.67 44.21
CA GLU A 100 10.90 12.51 45.27
C GLU A 100 10.31 12.78 46.67
N ARG A 101 9.13 13.43 46.78
CA ARG A 101 8.56 13.91 48.07
C ARG A 101 7.39 13.09 48.65
N ILE A 102 6.86 12.06 47.98
CA ILE A 102 5.59 11.39 48.38
C ILE A 102 5.74 9.85 48.52
N SER A 103 4.88 9.15 49.28
CA SER A 103 4.97 7.68 49.51
C SER A 103 4.55 6.79 48.31
N LEU A 104 5.17 5.59 48.20
CA LEU A 104 5.13 4.66 47.05
C LEU A 104 3.71 4.27 46.52
N TRP A 105 2.70 4.20 47.38
CA TRP A 105 1.35 3.80 46.95
C TRP A 105 0.58 4.94 46.26
N LYS A 106 0.75 6.18 46.76
CA LYS A 106 0.24 7.40 46.09
C LYS A 106 0.97 7.64 44.76
N LYS A 107 2.25 7.24 44.64
CA LYS A 107 3.05 7.29 43.40
C LYS A 107 2.41 6.49 42.25
N LYS A 108 2.04 5.22 42.48
CA LYS A 108 1.44 4.37 41.42
C LYS A 108 0.08 4.89 40.94
N LYS A 109 -0.78 5.35 41.85
CA LYS A 109 -2.15 5.79 41.52
C LYS A 109 -2.18 7.11 40.72
N LYS A 110 -1.28 8.05 41.05
CA LYS A 110 -1.22 9.39 40.41
C LYS A 110 -0.53 9.35 39.03
N ILE A 111 0.54 8.55 38.87
CA ILE A 111 1.14 8.28 37.55
C ILE A 111 0.13 7.63 36.61
N PHE A 112 -0.61 6.64 37.11
CA PHE A 112 -1.68 6.00 36.34
C PHE A 112 -2.71 7.04 35.89
N PHE A 113 -3.21 7.89 36.79
CA PHE A 113 -4.21 8.91 36.45
C PHE A 113 -3.76 9.91 35.38
N LEU A 114 -2.50 10.40 35.42
CA LEU A 114 -1.98 11.33 34.40
C LEU A 114 -1.70 10.65 33.07
N PHE A 115 -1.22 9.41 33.12
CA PHE A 115 -1.08 8.59 31.93
C PHE A 115 -2.45 8.39 31.28
N GLU A 116 -3.49 8.04 32.05
CA GLU A 116 -4.86 7.91 31.55
C GLU A 116 -5.39 9.23 30.98
N LEU A 117 -5.27 10.36 31.69
CA LEU A 117 -5.81 11.65 31.22
C LEU A 117 -5.17 12.15 29.92
N THR A 118 -3.84 12.02 29.79
CA THR A 118 -3.11 12.43 28.58
C THR A 118 -3.27 11.42 27.44
N ARG A 119 -3.51 10.15 27.77
CA ARG A 119 -3.88 9.12 26.80
C ARG A 119 -5.28 9.38 26.26
N ASP A 120 -6.25 9.69 27.12
CA ASP A 120 -7.66 9.87 26.75
C ASP A 120 -7.84 11.08 25.82
N LEU A 121 -7.25 12.24 26.13
CA LEU A 121 -7.30 13.42 25.23
C LEU A 121 -6.61 13.19 23.87
N ARG A 122 -5.51 12.41 23.85
CA ARG A 122 -4.83 12.03 22.61
C ARG A 122 -5.65 11.03 21.80
N LEU A 123 -6.32 10.10 22.47
CA LEU A 123 -7.19 9.11 21.87
C LEU A 123 -8.39 9.80 21.19
N ASP A 124 -9.07 10.71 21.89
CA ASP A 124 -10.24 11.43 21.37
C ASP A 124 -9.96 12.10 20.02
N TYR A 125 -8.85 12.83 19.93
CA TYR A 125 -8.49 13.52 18.69
C TYR A 125 -8.06 12.54 17.59
N THR A 126 -7.27 11.52 17.92
CA THR A 126 -6.84 10.52 16.92
C THR A 126 -8.01 9.71 16.38
N ASP A 127 -8.97 9.41 17.24
CA ASP A 127 -10.13 8.61 16.88
C ASP A 127 -11.12 9.46 16.07
N ALA A 128 -11.28 10.75 16.41
CA ALA A 128 -12.03 11.70 15.58
C ALA A 128 -11.45 11.84 14.17
N GLU A 129 -10.14 12.02 14.05
CA GLU A 129 -9.47 12.13 12.75
C GLU A 129 -9.52 10.81 11.97
N MET A 130 -9.34 9.66 12.64
CA MET A 130 -9.49 8.36 11.98
C MET A 130 -10.92 8.14 11.48
N ASN A 131 -11.93 8.45 12.28
CA ASN A 131 -13.34 8.36 11.89
C ASN A 131 -13.65 9.28 10.70
N TRP A 132 -13.07 10.48 10.67
CA TRP A 132 -13.20 11.39 9.54
C TRP A 132 -12.56 10.81 8.27
N ILE A 133 -11.33 10.30 8.36
CA ILE A 133 -10.63 9.65 7.23
C ILE A 133 -11.45 8.47 6.70
N GLN A 134 -11.97 7.62 7.59
CA GLN A 134 -12.79 6.46 7.21
C GLN A 134 -14.02 6.88 6.40
N LYS A 135 -14.75 7.92 6.85
CA LYS A 135 -15.89 8.48 6.10
C LYS A 135 -15.45 9.00 4.73
N CYS A 136 -14.36 9.76 4.68
CA CYS A 136 -13.81 10.28 3.43
C CYS A 136 -13.44 9.17 2.43
N VAL A 137 -12.79 8.09 2.90
CA VAL A 137 -12.45 6.95 2.04
C VAL A 137 -13.72 6.24 1.55
N GLN A 138 -14.69 5.99 2.42
CA GLN A 138 -15.94 5.32 2.03
C GLN A 138 -16.69 6.09 0.94
N ILE A 139 -16.65 7.43 0.98
CA ILE A 139 -17.32 8.25 -0.02
C ILE A 139 -16.42 8.42 -1.27
N HIS A 140 -15.12 8.61 -1.13
CA HIS A 140 -14.22 8.97 -2.24
C HIS A 140 -12.97 8.09 -2.33
N HIS A 141 -13.17 6.77 -2.40
CA HIS A 141 -12.09 5.76 -2.40
C HIS A 141 -11.09 5.84 -3.56
N LYS A 142 -11.32 6.68 -4.58
CA LYS A 142 -10.39 6.94 -5.70
C LYS A 142 -9.53 8.19 -5.51
N ASN A 143 -9.72 8.95 -4.43
CA ASN A 143 -9.01 10.20 -4.22
C ASN A 143 -7.62 9.96 -3.60
N TYR A 144 -6.57 10.36 -4.30
CA TYR A 144 -5.18 10.18 -3.86
C TYR A 144 -4.87 10.89 -2.53
N GLN A 145 -5.38 12.11 -2.33
CA GLN A 145 -5.06 12.95 -1.17
C GLN A 145 -5.55 12.31 0.13
N ILE A 146 -6.73 11.68 0.12
CA ILE A 146 -7.29 10.96 1.28
C ILE A 146 -6.39 9.78 1.67
N TRP A 147 -5.99 8.95 0.70
CA TRP A 147 -5.11 7.80 0.96
C TRP A 147 -3.70 8.23 1.39
N ASN A 148 -3.17 9.29 0.80
CA ASN A 148 -1.90 9.88 1.21
C ASN A 148 -1.97 10.44 2.64
N HIS A 149 -3.10 11.04 3.01
CA HIS A 149 -3.34 11.52 4.37
C HIS A 149 -3.46 10.38 5.37
N LEU A 150 -4.12 9.27 5.00
CA LEU A 150 -4.16 8.05 5.82
C LEU A 150 -2.77 7.42 6.00
N ASP A 151 -1.96 7.32 4.94
CA ASP A 151 -0.57 6.82 5.01
C ASP A 151 0.28 7.70 5.94
N TRP A 152 0.14 9.02 5.83
CA TRP A 152 0.77 9.97 6.76
C TRP A 152 0.27 9.77 8.20
N PHE A 153 -1.04 9.68 8.42
CA PHE A 153 -1.64 9.56 9.75
C PHE A 153 -1.20 8.27 10.45
N SER A 154 -1.00 7.18 9.69
CA SER A 154 -0.50 5.90 10.19
C SER A 154 0.90 5.96 10.82
N ILE A 155 1.67 7.02 10.56
CA ILE A 155 3.00 7.25 11.18
C ILE A 155 2.86 7.81 12.60
N TYR A 156 1.83 8.62 12.86
CA TYR A 156 1.66 9.35 14.12
C TYR A 156 0.79 8.61 15.14
N ARG A 157 -0.04 7.68 14.66
CA ARG A 157 -0.91 6.82 15.46
C ARG A 157 -0.57 5.36 15.19
N CYS A 158 -0.48 4.56 16.25
CA CYS A 158 -0.51 3.10 16.11
C CYS A 158 -1.91 2.70 15.63
N ILE A 159 -2.09 2.61 14.31
CA ILE A 159 -3.30 2.08 13.69
C ILE A 159 -3.20 0.55 13.76
N THR A 160 -4.23 -0.10 14.27
CA THR A 160 -4.32 -1.56 14.33
C THR A 160 -5.19 -2.10 13.19
N PRO A 161 -5.10 -3.39 12.84
CA PRO A 161 -5.95 -3.99 11.81
C PRO A 161 -7.45 -3.73 11.99
N SER A 162 -7.95 -3.63 13.23
CA SER A 162 -9.37 -3.34 13.50
C SER A 162 -9.80 -1.95 13.02
N ASN A 163 -8.88 -0.97 13.05
CA ASN A 163 -9.13 0.37 12.51
C ASN A 163 -9.21 0.39 10.98
N LEU A 164 -8.76 -0.67 10.30
CA LEU A 164 -8.75 -0.80 8.84
C LEU A 164 -9.93 -1.62 8.29
N SER A 165 -10.92 -1.93 9.13
CA SER A 165 -12.11 -2.70 8.73
C SER A 165 -12.87 -2.09 7.53
N PHE A 166 -12.87 -0.75 7.41
CA PHE A 166 -13.49 -0.01 6.30
C PHE A 166 -12.88 -0.35 4.92
N VAL A 167 -11.62 -0.82 4.88
CA VAL A 167 -10.97 -1.21 3.61
C VAL A 167 -11.70 -2.39 2.97
N ASN A 168 -12.33 -3.26 3.76
CA ASN A 168 -13.18 -4.33 3.22
C ASN A 168 -14.36 -3.77 2.41
N ASN A 169 -14.93 -2.62 2.80
CA ASN A 169 -16.02 -2.01 2.03
C ASN A 169 -15.50 -1.46 0.71
N VAL A 170 -14.31 -0.86 0.70
CA VAL A 170 -13.64 -0.43 -0.54
C VAL A 170 -13.43 -1.62 -1.47
N PHE A 171 -12.92 -2.75 -0.95
CA PHE A 171 -12.71 -3.94 -1.78
C PHE A 171 -13.99 -4.65 -2.21
N LYS A 172 -15.10 -4.51 -1.49
CA LYS A 172 -16.41 -4.99 -1.94
C LYS A 172 -16.91 -4.21 -3.17
N GLU A 173 -16.67 -2.90 -3.21
CA GLU A 173 -17.05 -2.04 -4.33
C GLU A 173 -16.06 -2.14 -5.50
N GLU A 174 -14.76 -2.11 -5.20
CA GLU A 174 -13.68 -2.12 -6.19
C GLU A 174 -12.52 -3.04 -5.72
N PRO A 175 -12.60 -4.35 -6.00
CA PRO A 175 -11.62 -5.34 -5.52
C PRO A 175 -10.17 -5.08 -5.94
N LYS A 176 -9.97 -4.29 -7.00
CA LYS A 176 -8.66 -3.95 -7.59
C LYS A 176 -8.24 -2.50 -7.31
N ASN A 177 -8.89 -1.80 -6.37
CA ASN A 177 -8.58 -0.40 -6.04
C ASN A 177 -7.09 -0.22 -5.69
N ILE A 178 -6.38 0.52 -6.56
CA ILE A 178 -4.92 0.65 -6.48
C ILE A 178 -4.48 1.40 -5.22
N HIS A 179 -5.26 2.37 -4.75
CA HIS A 179 -4.90 3.16 -3.59
C HIS A 179 -5.02 2.35 -2.29
N ALA A 180 -6.09 1.57 -2.16
CA ALA A 180 -6.31 0.67 -1.03
C ALA A 180 -5.21 -0.40 -0.95
N TRP A 181 -4.91 -1.08 -2.06
CA TRP A 181 -3.84 -2.09 -2.08
C TRP A 181 -2.45 -1.49 -1.82
N THR A 182 -2.18 -0.29 -2.36
CA THR A 182 -0.93 0.43 -2.08
C THR A 182 -0.82 0.77 -0.59
N PHE A 183 -1.89 1.27 0.01
CA PHE A 183 -1.93 1.58 1.44
C PHE A 183 -1.74 0.33 2.30
N ILE A 184 -2.48 -0.76 2.05
CA ILE A 184 -2.36 -2.01 2.82
C ILE A 184 -0.94 -2.56 2.72
N THR A 185 -0.34 -2.58 1.53
CA THR A 185 1.03 -3.05 1.34
C THR A 185 2.01 -2.22 2.19
N LYS A 186 1.93 -0.89 2.11
CA LYS A 186 2.79 0.00 2.92
C LYS A 186 2.55 -0.19 4.42
N TYR A 187 1.29 -0.28 4.84
CA TYR A 187 0.90 -0.46 6.23
C TYR A 187 1.50 -1.75 6.79
N CYS A 188 1.29 -2.89 6.14
CA CYS A 188 1.79 -4.18 6.62
C CYS A 188 3.32 -4.19 6.74
N ARG A 189 4.02 -3.59 5.77
CA ARG A 189 5.49 -3.47 5.79
C ARG A 189 5.99 -2.59 6.94
N LYS A 190 5.36 -1.43 7.16
CA LYS A 190 5.76 -0.48 8.23
C LYS A 190 5.41 -1.00 9.62
N SER A 191 4.22 -1.57 9.79
CA SER A 191 3.69 -2.03 11.09
C SER A 191 4.07 -3.47 11.44
N LYS A 192 4.68 -4.20 10.50
CA LYS A 192 4.94 -5.64 10.59
C LYS A 192 3.67 -6.48 10.81
N SER A 193 2.52 -5.98 10.38
CA SER A 193 1.23 -6.69 10.44
C SER A 193 1.09 -7.69 9.29
N TYR A 194 2.06 -8.60 9.16
CA TYR A 194 2.15 -9.50 8.01
C TYR A 194 1.00 -10.51 7.96
N THR A 195 0.62 -11.11 9.09
CA THR A 195 -0.51 -12.04 9.18
C THR A 195 -1.80 -11.40 8.65
N PHE A 196 -2.13 -10.19 9.11
CA PHE A 196 -3.28 -9.44 8.61
C PHE A 196 -3.24 -9.25 7.09
N GLY A 197 -2.08 -8.89 6.54
CA GLY A 197 -1.93 -8.70 5.11
C GLY A 197 -2.04 -10.02 4.32
N LEU A 198 -1.45 -11.11 4.83
CA LEU A 198 -1.55 -12.44 4.21
C LEU A 198 -2.99 -12.95 4.20
N ASP A 199 -3.70 -12.89 5.34
CA ASP A 199 -5.10 -13.28 5.46
C ASP A 199 -6.00 -12.49 4.49
N LEU A 200 -5.76 -11.19 4.38
CA LEU A 200 -6.49 -10.33 3.45
C LEU A 200 -6.22 -10.70 1.99
N THR A 201 -4.94 -10.90 1.63
CA THR A 201 -4.60 -11.29 0.25
C THR A 201 -5.16 -12.65 -0.12
N GLU A 202 -5.07 -13.63 0.78
CA GLU A 202 -5.62 -14.97 0.58
C GLU A 202 -7.13 -14.90 0.35
N LYS A 203 -7.87 -14.23 1.24
CA LYS A 203 -9.31 -14.02 1.08
C LYS A 203 -9.64 -13.40 -0.29
N MET A 204 -8.90 -12.36 -0.70
CA MET A 204 -9.17 -11.66 -1.96
C MET A 204 -8.78 -12.48 -3.20
N ILE A 205 -7.75 -13.31 -3.11
CA ILE A 205 -7.33 -14.24 -4.18
C ILE A 205 -8.32 -15.41 -4.32
N VAL A 206 -8.83 -15.94 -3.21
CA VAL A 206 -9.86 -16.98 -3.25
C VAL A 206 -11.13 -16.48 -3.92
N LEU A 207 -11.49 -15.20 -3.71
CA LEU A 207 -12.64 -14.56 -4.35
C LEU A 207 -12.42 -14.21 -5.84
N ASP A 208 -11.23 -13.72 -6.19
CA ASP A 208 -10.81 -13.42 -7.56
C ASP A 208 -9.36 -13.84 -7.75
N GLN A 209 -9.16 -15.03 -8.33
CA GLN A 209 -7.82 -15.58 -8.51
C GLN A 209 -6.97 -14.71 -9.44
N GLU A 210 -7.58 -13.92 -10.33
CA GLU A 210 -6.90 -13.00 -11.26
C GLU A 210 -6.69 -11.60 -10.66
N ASN A 211 -6.91 -11.42 -9.35
CA ASN A 211 -6.68 -10.16 -8.67
C ASN A 211 -5.18 -9.88 -8.51
N ASN A 212 -4.57 -9.33 -9.56
CA ASN A 212 -3.15 -9.00 -9.60
C ASN A 212 -2.72 -8.03 -8.48
N SER A 213 -3.62 -7.17 -8.00
CA SER A 213 -3.32 -6.26 -6.89
C SER A 213 -3.13 -7.00 -5.57
N ALA A 214 -3.95 -8.04 -5.31
CA ALA A 214 -3.80 -8.93 -4.16
C ALA A 214 -2.50 -9.74 -4.24
N TRP A 215 -2.20 -10.33 -5.40
CA TRP A 215 -0.93 -11.03 -5.65
C TRP A 215 0.29 -10.15 -5.43
N ASN A 216 0.25 -8.91 -5.95
CA ASN A 216 1.33 -7.95 -5.76
C ASN A 216 1.51 -7.58 -4.28
N CYS A 217 0.42 -7.35 -3.54
CA CYS A 217 0.47 -7.09 -2.10
C CYS A 217 1.11 -8.27 -1.35
N ARG A 218 0.67 -9.51 -1.64
CA ARG A 218 1.21 -10.74 -1.05
C ARG A 218 2.71 -10.86 -1.30
N PHE A 219 3.16 -10.58 -2.53
CA PHE A 219 4.58 -10.64 -2.89
C PHE A 219 5.45 -9.73 -2.03
N TYR A 220 5.03 -8.47 -1.88
CA TYR A 220 5.77 -7.51 -1.05
C TYR A 220 5.76 -7.85 0.43
N ILE A 221 4.71 -8.49 0.94
CA ILE A 221 4.67 -8.96 2.34
C ILE A 221 5.63 -10.13 2.53
N ILE A 222 5.59 -11.13 1.64
CA ILE A 222 6.48 -12.31 1.68
C ILE A 222 7.95 -11.88 1.56
N LYS A 223 8.24 -10.87 0.75
CA LYS A 223 9.59 -10.30 0.62
C LYS A 223 10.16 -9.76 1.94
N GLU A 224 9.32 -9.26 2.85
CA GLU A 224 9.77 -8.80 4.16
C GLU A 224 10.01 -9.97 5.15
N LEU A 225 9.40 -11.14 4.91
CA LEU A 225 9.54 -12.35 5.73
C LEU A 225 10.80 -13.18 5.39
N ASN A 226 11.74 -12.62 4.62
CA ASN A 226 12.92 -13.25 4.02
C ASN A 226 13.86 -14.02 5.01
N SER A 227 13.70 -13.86 6.32
CA SER A 227 14.43 -14.67 7.30
C SER A 227 14.01 -16.15 7.35
N LEU A 228 12.92 -16.54 6.67
CA LEU A 228 12.30 -17.88 6.74
C LEU A 228 12.16 -18.55 5.36
N LYS A 229 13.25 -18.56 4.57
CA LYS A 229 13.24 -18.84 3.12
C LYS A 229 12.53 -20.14 2.70
N TYR A 230 12.68 -21.25 3.42
CA TYR A 230 12.14 -22.55 2.99
C TYR A 230 10.72 -22.80 3.48
N ASP A 231 10.43 -22.58 4.77
CA ASP A 231 9.09 -22.82 5.34
C ASP A 231 8.01 -21.92 4.70
N VAL A 232 8.37 -20.65 4.44
CA VAL A 232 7.48 -19.71 3.75
C VAL A 232 7.26 -20.17 2.30
N LEU A 233 8.31 -20.66 1.63
CA LEU A 233 8.18 -21.15 0.27
C LEU A 233 7.28 -22.40 0.17
N GLU A 234 7.42 -23.37 1.07
CA GLU A 234 6.56 -24.55 1.08
C GLU A 234 5.09 -24.19 1.29
N THR A 235 4.82 -23.22 2.16
CA THR A 235 3.47 -22.68 2.39
C THR A 235 2.93 -21.99 1.14
N GLU A 236 3.72 -21.14 0.48
CA GLU A 236 3.31 -20.45 -0.75
C GLU A 236 3.10 -21.41 -1.92
N ILE A 237 3.95 -22.43 -2.07
CA ILE A 237 3.78 -23.47 -3.08
C ILE A 237 2.47 -24.24 -2.83
N SER A 238 2.18 -24.58 -1.57
CA SER A 238 0.94 -25.25 -1.21
C SER A 238 -0.28 -24.38 -1.51
N PHE A 239 -0.20 -23.09 -1.21
CA PHE A 239 -1.25 -22.12 -1.57
C PHE A 239 -1.44 -22.02 -3.09
N LEU A 240 -0.37 -21.91 -3.88
CA LEU A 240 -0.43 -21.89 -5.34
C LEU A 240 -0.99 -23.18 -5.96
N LYS A 241 -0.82 -24.33 -5.31
CA LYS A 241 -1.44 -25.60 -5.74
C LYS A 241 -2.94 -25.66 -5.45
N SER A 242 -3.44 -24.85 -4.51
CA SER A 242 -4.87 -24.79 -4.15
C SER A 242 -5.73 -23.97 -5.12
N ILE A 243 -5.11 -23.23 -6.05
CA ILE A 243 -5.78 -22.36 -7.02
C ILE A 243 -5.66 -22.90 -8.45
N ASN A 244 -6.48 -22.39 -9.37
CA ASN A 244 -6.37 -22.70 -10.80
C ASN A 244 -5.17 -21.98 -11.42
N PHE A 245 -3.97 -22.54 -11.19
CA PHE A 245 -2.70 -21.92 -11.56
C PHE A 245 -2.46 -21.88 -13.08
N SER A 246 -2.89 -22.91 -13.81
CA SER A 246 -2.42 -23.16 -15.19
C SER A 246 -2.71 -21.99 -16.14
N CYS A 247 -3.82 -21.29 -15.99
CA CYS A 247 -4.19 -20.17 -16.88
C CYS A 247 -4.09 -18.79 -16.21
N ASN A 248 -3.69 -18.73 -14.94
CA ASN A 248 -3.74 -17.50 -14.16
C ASN A 248 -2.43 -16.72 -14.26
N ILE A 249 -2.41 -15.70 -15.12
CA ILE A 249 -1.22 -14.86 -15.37
C ILE A 249 -0.71 -14.18 -14.09
N ALA A 250 -1.60 -13.79 -13.17
CA ALA A 250 -1.21 -13.13 -11.94
C ALA A 250 -0.48 -14.08 -10.98
N ALA A 251 -1.00 -15.29 -10.78
CA ALA A 251 -0.35 -16.34 -9.99
C ALA A 251 0.99 -16.78 -10.60
N ILE A 252 1.03 -16.87 -11.94
CA ILE A 252 2.26 -17.16 -12.68
C ILE A 252 3.31 -16.07 -12.42
N ASN A 253 2.95 -14.79 -12.57
CA ASN A 253 3.86 -13.67 -12.31
C ASN A 253 4.35 -13.63 -10.87
N TYR A 254 3.48 -13.94 -9.93
CA TYR A 254 3.81 -14.05 -8.52
C TYR A 254 4.87 -15.12 -8.28
N LEU A 255 4.68 -16.32 -8.84
CA LEU A 255 5.65 -17.41 -8.74
C LEU A 255 7.02 -17.00 -9.31
N PHE A 256 7.05 -16.38 -10.50
CA PHE A 256 8.28 -15.85 -11.09
C PHE A 256 8.97 -14.81 -10.20
N GLY A 257 8.18 -13.90 -9.61
CA GLY A 257 8.72 -12.91 -8.69
C GLY A 257 9.38 -13.58 -7.48
N LEU A 258 8.76 -14.61 -6.92
CA LEU A 258 9.30 -15.37 -5.79
C LEU A 258 10.56 -16.16 -6.18
N THR A 259 10.57 -16.85 -7.32
CA THR A 259 11.72 -17.65 -7.76
C THR A 259 12.95 -16.77 -7.92
N HIS A 260 12.79 -15.63 -8.61
CA HIS A 260 13.85 -14.66 -8.83
C HIS A 260 14.33 -14.05 -7.51
N PHE A 261 13.41 -13.70 -6.61
CA PHE A 261 13.78 -13.12 -5.32
C PHE A 261 14.55 -14.11 -4.42
N LEU A 262 14.21 -15.39 -4.48
CA LEU A 262 14.80 -16.41 -3.63
C LEU A 262 16.03 -17.10 -4.24
N ASP A 263 16.27 -16.94 -5.55
CA ASP A 263 17.30 -17.63 -6.35
C ASP A 263 17.10 -19.16 -6.37
N ILE A 264 15.84 -19.63 -6.48
CA ILE A 264 15.43 -21.05 -6.38
C ILE A 264 14.82 -21.55 -7.70
N ASP A 265 15.49 -21.27 -8.82
CA ASP A 265 14.93 -21.51 -10.16
C ASP A 265 14.70 -23.00 -10.47
N ALA A 266 15.48 -23.92 -9.91
CA ALA A 266 15.42 -25.35 -10.24
C ALA A 266 14.34 -26.15 -9.49
N PHE A 267 14.18 -25.93 -8.18
CA PHE A 267 13.26 -26.72 -7.34
C PHE A 267 11.79 -26.39 -7.62
N ILE A 268 11.49 -25.10 -7.83
CA ILE A 268 10.14 -24.63 -8.14
C ILE A 268 9.70 -25.19 -9.49
N PHE A 269 10.62 -25.30 -10.45
CA PHE A 269 10.23 -25.77 -11.76
C PHE A 269 9.79 -27.23 -11.77
N ASN A 270 10.55 -28.11 -11.12
CA ASN A 270 10.17 -29.51 -10.98
C ASN A 270 8.81 -29.67 -10.27
N THR A 271 8.50 -28.78 -9.34
CA THR A 271 7.25 -28.82 -8.56
C THR A 271 6.01 -28.46 -9.38
N PHE A 272 6.11 -27.50 -10.30
CA PHE A 272 4.99 -27.04 -11.12
C PHE A 272 5.03 -27.58 -12.57
N LYS A 273 6.05 -28.37 -12.94
CA LYS A 273 6.20 -29.08 -14.22
C LYS A 273 4.89 -29.70 -14.75
N PRO A 274 4.05 -30.34 -13.92
CA PRO A 274 2.79 -30.96 -14.38
C PRO A 274 1.67 -29.95 -14.70
N ILE A 275 1.75 -28.71 -14.22
CA ILE A 275 0.65 -27.73 -14.20
C ILE A 275 0.88 -26.60 -15.23
N TYR A 276 2.04 -26.59 -15.88
CA TYR A 276 2.40 -25.52 -16.81
C TYR A 276 1.55 -25.50 -18.07
N SER A 277 0.80 -24.40 -18.23
CA SER A 277 0.31 -24.01 -19.54
C SER A 277 1.45 -23.61 -20.47
N LEU A 278 1.15 -23.65 -21.75
CA LEU A 278 2.02 -23.19 -22.82
C LEU A 278 2.47 -21.73 -22.63
N TYR A 279 1.58 -20.89 -22.10
CA TYR A 279 1.89 -19.50 -21.72
C TYR A 279 2.94 -19.42 -20.60
N PHE A 280 2.84 -20.25 -19.56
CA PHE A 280 3.84 -20.33 -18.50
C PHE A 280 5.21 -20.66 -19.09
N LYS A 281 5.28 -21.69 -19.94
CA LYS A 281 6.53 -22.17 -20.56
C LYS A 281 7.17 -21.10 -21.43
N LYS A 282 6.37 -20.40 -22.26
CA LYS A 282 6.86 -19.27 -23.08
C LYS A 282 7.38 -18.10 -22.25
N LYS A 283 6.68 -17.76 -21.16
CA LYS A 283 7.13 -16.69 -20.26
C LYS A 283 8.38 -17.08 -19.48
N PHE A 284 8.48 -18.33 -19.05
CA PHE A 284 9.65 -18.91 -18.41
C PHE A 284 10.86 -18.87 -19.33
N PHE A 285 10.68 -19.31 -20.57
CA PHE A 285 11.71 -19.25 -21.60
C PHE A 285 12.20 -17.82 -21.82
N ASN A 286 11.29 -16.86 -22.02
CA ASN A 286 11.65 -15.46 -22.21
C ASN A 286 12.30 -14.82 -20.97
N PHE A 287 11.91 -15.25 -19.77
CA PHE A 287 12.51 -14.81 -18.52
C PHE A 287 13.96 -15.28 -18.42
N ILE A 288 14.21 -16.57 -18.63
CA ILE A 288 15.57 -17.11 -18.64
C ILE A 288 16.42 -16.49 -19.77
N PHE A 289 15.84 -16.32 -20.95
CA PHE A 289 16.48 -15.65 -22.10
C PHE A 289 16.98 -14.25 -21.74
N LYS A 290 16.15 -13.45 -21.05
CA LYS A 290 16.48 -12.07 -20.67
C LYS A 290 17.48 -11.98 -19.53
N GLU A 291 17.45 -12.90 -18.57
CA GLU A 291 18.35 -12.89 -17.41
C GLU A 291 19.82 -13.17 -17.78
N ARG A 292 20.12 -13.67 -18.99
CA ARG A 292 21.49 -13.89 -19.52
C ARG A 292 22.48 -14.51 -18.52
N LYS A 293 22.02 -15.34 -17.57
CA LYS A 293 22.93 -16.12 -16.74
C LYS A 293 23.55 -17.19 -17.65
N SER A 294 24.87 -17.17 -17.82
CA SER A 294 25.58 -18.16 -18.64
C SER A 294 25.79 -19.49 -17.91
N ASP A 295 25.53 -19.52 -16.61
CA ASP A 295 25.78 -20.65 -15.72
C ASP A 295 24.48 -21.06 -15.02
N PHE A 296 23.69 -21.87 -15.72
CA PHE A 296 22.53 -22.52 -15.12
C PHE A 296 22.96 -23.84 -14.46
N PRO A 297 22.43 -24.19 -13.28
CA PRO A 297 22.49 -25.55 -12.75
C PRO A 297 22.01 -26.56 -13.79
N ASP A 298 22.57 -27.77 -13.83
CA ASP A 298 22.24 -28.77 -14.86
C ASP A 298 20.76 -29.18 -14.86
N SER A 299 20.12 -29.11 -13.68
CA SER A 299 18.67 -29.29 -13.53
C SER A 299 17.85 -28.24 -14.30
N LEU A 300 18.36 -27.01 -14.46
CA LEU A 300 17.76 -25.95 -15.28
C LEU A 300 18.09 -26.08 -16.76
N LYS A 301 19.25 -26.64 -17.14
CA LYS A 301 19.62 -26.86 -18.55
C LYS A 301 18.73 -27.90 -19.23
N ILE A 302 18.53 -29.06 -18.59
CA ILE A 302 17.62 -30.12 -19.07
C ILE A 302 16.20 -29.55 -19.29
N LEU A 303 15.81 -28.66 -18.40
CA LEU A 303 14.53 -28.00 -18.40
C LEU A 303 14.32 -27.01 -19.53
N LEU A 304 15.37 -26.24 -19.80
CA LEU A 304 15.41 -25.31 -20.91
C LEU A 304 15.31 -26.06 -22.23
N GLN A 305 15.95 -27.24 -22.35
CA GLN A 305 15.79 -28.11 -23.52
C GLN A 305 14.34 -28.56 -23.71
N GLU A 306 13.67 -28.98 -22.65
CA GLU A 306 12.25 -29.34 -22.72
C GLU A 306 11.37 -28.14 -23.12
N CYS A 307 11.63 -26.96 -22.57
CA CYS A 307 10.90 -25.74 -22.93
C CYS A 307 11.15 -25.34 -24.39
N ILE A 308 12.39 -25.45 -24.88
CA ILE A 308 12.79 -25.20 -26.26
C ILE A 308 12.06 -26.15 -27.20
N SER A 309 12.15 -27.45 -26.94
CA SER A 309 11.52 -28.49 -27.76
C SER A 309 10.01 -28.28 -27.89
N MET A 310 9.32 -27.94 -26.79
CA MET A 310 7.90 -27.64 -26.82
C MET A 310 7.55 -26.34 -27.56
N CYS A 311 8.35 -25.28 -27.39
CA CYS A 311 8.16 -24.05 -28.15
C CYS A 311 8.38 -24.28 -29.65
N GLN A 312 9.34 -25.14 -30.03
CA GLN A 312 9.56 -25.54 -31.42
C GLN A 312 8.37 -26.35 -31.97
N GLU A 313 7.81 -27.29 -31.20
CA GLU A 313 6.60 -28.03 -31.59
C GLU A 313 5.39 -27.10 -31.81
N GLU A 314 5.22 -26.08 -30.95
CA GLU A 314 4.16 -25.09 -31.09
C GLU A 314 4.39 -24.14 -32.28
N ALA A 315 5.64 -23.69 -32.48
CA ALA A 315 6.01 -22.85 -33.62
C ALA A 315 5.69 -23.57 -34.94
N LYS A 316 5.99 -24.87 -35.01
CA LYS A 316 5.59 -25.77 -36.11
C LYS A 316 4.07 -25.89 -36.23
N ARG A 317 3.35 -25.99 -35.11
CA ARG A 317 1.88 -26.11 -35.09
C ARG A 317 1.15 -24.85 -35.54
N TYR A 318 1.72 -23.67 -35.29
CA TYR A 318 1.11 -22.37 -35.61
C TYR A 318 1.83 -21.58 -36.72
N GLN A 319 2.82 -22.18 -37.40
CA GLN A 319 3.64 -21.54 -38.44
C GLN A 319 4.21 -20.16 -38.02
N LYS A 320 4.71 -20.05 -36.79
CA LYS A 320 5.24 -18.78 -36.26
C LYS A 320 6.76 -18.71 -36.37
N GLU A 321 7.26 -18.23 -37.51
CA GLU A 321 8.69 -17.99 -37.79
C GLU A 321 9.41 -17.17 -36.71
N PHE A 322 8.71 -16.21 -36.10
CA PHE A 322 9.27 -15.35 -35.04
C PHE A 322 9.72 -16.15 -33.80
N LEU A 323 9.00 -17.22 -33.45
CA LEU A 323 9.32 -18.03 -32.27
C LEU A 323 10.56 -18.90 -32.50
N GLU A 324 10.74 -19.41 -33.72
CA GLU A 324 11.88 -20.26 -34.09
C GLU A 324 13.19 -19.48 -34.07
N ALA A 325 13.18 -18.23 -34.55
CA ALA A 325 14.34 -17.34 -34.52
C ALA A 325 14.80 -16.98 -33.09
N GLU A 326 13.86 -16.70 -32.17
CA GLU A 326 14.20 -16.44 -30.76
C GLU A 326 14.79 -17.68 -30.06
N ILE A 327 14.29 -18.87 -30.39
CA ILE A 327 14.80 -20.14 -29.87
C ILE A 327 16.22 -20.43 -30.34
N GLU A 328 16.50 -20.25 -31.64
CA GLU A 328 17.82 -20.54 -32.21
C GLU A 328 18.92 -19.63 -31.62
N VAL A 329 18.60 -18.35 -31.39
CA VAL A 329 19.51 -17.40 -30.74
C VAL A 329 19.79 -17.81 -29.28
N PHE A 330 18.81 -18.37 -28.58
CA PHE A 330 18.97 -18.80 -27.19
C PHE A 330 19.89 -20.01 -27.04
N SER A 331 19.67 -21.05 -27.85
CA SER A 331 20.45 -22.29 -27.80
C SER A 331 21.93 -22.02 -28.09
N LYS A 332 22.22 -21.13 -29.04
CA LYS A 332 23.58 -20.67 -29.34
C LYS A 332 24.23 -19.95 -28.16
N ASN A 333 23.48 -19.12 -27.43
CA ASN A 333 24.01 -18.32 -26.32
C ASN A 333 24.18 -19.11 -25.01
N THR A 334 23.44 -20.20 -24.81
CA THR A 334 23.44 -20.96 -23.54
C THR A 334 24.26 -22.25 -23.59
N LYS A 335 24.86 -22.59 -24.74
CA LYS A 335 25.53 -23.90 -24.99
C LYS A 335 24.62 -25.10 -24.71
N ILE A 336 23.31 -24.89 -24.74
CA ILE A 336 22.31 -25.94 -24.60
C ILE A 336 22.07 -26.49 -26.01
N PRO A 337 22.35 -27.77 -26.29
CA PRO A 337 22.13 -28.33 -27.61
C PRO A 337 20.65 -28.27 -27.98
N ASN A 338 20.39 -27.90 -29.25
CA ASN A 338 19.08 -27.79 -29.87
C ASN A 338 18.26 -29.08 -29.82
#